data_AF-A0A183M530-F1
#
_entry.id   AF-A0A183M530-F1
#
_cell.length_a   1.000
_cell.length_b   1.000
_cell.length_c   1.000
_cell.angle_alpha   90.00
_cell.angle_beta   90.00
_cell.angle_gamma   90.00
#
_symmetry.space_group_name_H-M   'P 1'
#
loop_
_entity.id
_entity.type
_entity.pdbx_description
1 polymer ?
#
loop_
_entity_poly.entity_id
_entity_poly.type
_entity_poly.pdbx_seq_one_letter_code
_entity_poly.pdbx_strand_id
1 'polypeptide(L)'
;MCFTCLSSEADIAEHIDRQNTVTFCPKCERYLNPPSNWVSAEPESPELLSLCIKKIRGLKKGLEVRNARFIWTEPHSRRISIEITVQGTLQTGDRVEQQIPINFTVHTQQCTSCTRNAAKDFWNACVQVRQKVDHKKTLLHLEQVILRSGAHKTCSNIKQVSGR
;
A
#
# COMPACT_ATOMS: atom_id res chain seq x y z
N MET A 1 10.86 41.48 -19.58
CA MET A 1 10.43 40.73 -18.37
C MET A 1 11.57 39.79 -18.00
N CYS A 2 11.95 39.71 -16.72
CA CYS A 2 13.13 38.96 -16.28
C CYS A 2 12.80 37.48 -15.98
N PHE A 3 13.76 36.56 -16.06
CA PHE A 3 13.52 35.14 -15.79
C PHE A 3 12.97 34.89 -14.37
N THR A 4 13.44 35.64 -13.37
CA THR A 4 12.94 35.56 -11.99
C THR A 4 11.50 36.08 -11.86
N CYS A 5 11.13 37.08 -12.65
CA CYS A 5 9.78 37.63 -12.74
C CYS A 5 8.83 36.55 -13.32
N LEU A 6 9.22 35.97 -14.46
CA LEU A 6 8.48 34.91 -15.15
C LEU A 6 8.31 33.65 -14.28
N SER A 7 9.35 33.24 -13.55
CA SER A 7 9.29 32.08 -12.64
C SER A 7 8.43 32.32 -11.39
N SER A 8 8.16 33.58 -11.03
CA SER A 8 7.32 33.92 -9.88
C SER A 8 5.85 34.09 -10.28
N GLU A 9 5.59 34.55 -11.50
CA GLU A 9 4.22 34.75 -12.02
C GLU A 9 3.63 33.49 -12.65
N ALA A 10 4.46 32.60 -13.20
CA ALA A 10 4.00 31.37 -13.82
C ALA A 10 3.89 30.23 -12.79
N ASP A 11 2.69 30.05 -12.24
CA ASP A 11 2.39 28.93 -11.35
C ASP A 11 2.11 27.67 -12.20
N ILE A 12 3.11 26.78 -12.31
CA ILE A 12 2.99 25.53 -13.08
C ILE A 12 2.11 24.51 -12.34
N ALA A 13 1.86 24.77 -11.05
CA ALA A 13 1.24 23.86 -10.10
C ALA A 13 -0.28 24.01 -9.92
N GLU A 14 -0.97 24.89 -10.66
CA GLU A 14 -2.40 25.20 -10.41
C GLU A 14 -3.33 23.99 -10.47
N HIS A 15 -2.96 22.99 -11.28
CA HIS A 15 -3.74 21.78 -11.53
C HIS A 15 -3.40 20.61 -10.58
N ILE A 16 -2.46 20.81 -9.63
CA ILE A 16 -2.02 19.78 -8.69
C ILE A 16 -2.78 19.93 -7.38
N ASP A 17 -3.43 18.84 -6.95
CA ASP A 17 -4.08 18.77 -5.64
C ASP A 17 -3.03 18.81 -4.51
N ARG A 18 -3.04 19.88 -3.70
CA ARG A 18 -2.16 20.05 -2.52
C ARG A 18 -2.58 19.20 -1.32
N GLN A 19 -3.80 18.65 -1.33
CA GLN A 19 -4.37 17.85 -0.25
C GLN A 19 -4.88 16.53 -0.79
N ASN A 20 -4.26 15.43 -0.36
CA ASN A 20 -4.63 14.08 -0.77
C ASN A 20 -4.85 13.19 0.45
N THR A 21 -5.49 12.04 0.25
CA THR A 21 -5.74 11.07 1.31
C THR A 21 -4.98 9.79 1.04
N VAL A 22 -4.39 9.17 2.06
CA VAL A 22 -3.74 7.85 1.98
C VAL A 22 -4.44 6.91 2.94
N THR A 23 -4.67 5.67 2.53
CA THR A 23 -5.35 4.69 3.37
C THR A 23 -4.32 3.74 3.98
N PHE A 24 -4.36 3.57 5.29
CA PHE A 24 -3.43 2.77 6.08
C PHE A 24 -4.19 1.70 6.89
N CYS A 25 -3.66 0.49 6.93
CA CYS A 25 -4.23 -0.57 7.75
C CYS A 25 -3.50 -0.70 9.10
N PRO A 26 -4.19 -0.47 10.23
CA PRO A 26 -3.55 -0.50 11.55
C PRO A 26 -3.18 -1.90 12.04
N LYS A 27 -3.66 -2.98 11.40
CA LYS A 27 -3.39 -4.36 11.83
C LYS A 27 -2.20 -5.02 11.12
N CYS A 28 -1.93 -4.63 9.87
CA CYS A 28 -0.88 -5.24 9.06
C CYS A 28 0.15 -4.22 8.57
N GLU A 29 0.01 -2.95 8.97
CA GLU A 29 0.93 -1.86 8.65
C GLU A 29 1.13 -1.65 7.15
N ARG A 30 0.09 -1.96 6.35
CA ARG A 30 0.11 -1.80 4.90
C ARG A 30 -0.65 -0.56 4.45
N TYR A 31 -0.17 0.03 3.36
CA TYR A 31 -0.82 1.11 2.65
C TYR A 31 -1.61 0.59 1.44
N LEU A 32 -2.77 1.19 1.20
CA LEU A 32 -3.59 0.87 0.03
C LEU A 32 -3.00 1.55 -1.21
N ASN A 33 -2.61 0.73 -2.18
CA ASN A 33 -2.34 1.13 -3.55
C ASN A 33 -3.58 0.80 -4.40
N PRO A 34 -4.40 1.80 -4.82
CA PRO A 34 -5.58 1.57 -5.64
C PRO A 34 -5.23 0.78 -6.91
N PRO A 35 -6.08 -0.17 -7.37
CA PRO A 35 -7.49 -0.36 -6.98
C PRO A 35 -7.74 -1.28 -5.76
N SER A 36 -6.86 -2.22 -5.42
CA SER A 36 -7.08 -3.14 -4.27
C SER A 36 -5.81 -3.72 -3.66
N ASN A 37 -4.63 -3.28 -4.11
CA ASN A 37 -3.37 -3.85 -3.65
C ASN A 37 -2.94 -3.19 -2.34
N TRP A 38 -2.42 -3.99 -1.41
CA TRP A 38 -1.90 -3.51 -0.14
C TRP A 38 -0.39 -3.75 -0.10
N VAL A 39 0.38 -2.68 0.02
CA VAL A 39 1.85 -2.70 0.00
C VAL A 39 2.36 -2.42 1.40
N SER A 40 3.31 -3.22 1.87
CA SER A 40 4.05 -2.93 3.09
C SER A 40 4.99 -1.76 2.81
N ALA A 41 4.94 -0.72 3.63
CA ALA A 41 5.88 0.39 3.53
C ALA A 41 6.11 0.96 4.93
N GLU A 42 7.37 1.15 5.29
CA GLU A 42 7.72 1.82 6.54
C GLU A 42 7.44 3.34 6.43
N PRO A 43 7.18 4.04 7.55
CA PRO A 43 7.15 5.49 7.55
C PRO A 43 8.49 6.04 7.01
N GLU A 44 8.42 7.12 6.22
CA GLU A 44 9.59 7.75 5.60
C GLU A 44 10.38 6.87 4.62
N SER A 45 9.79 5.77 4.14
CA SER A 45 10.43 4.88 3.16
C SER A 45 10.30 5.39 1.71
N PRO A 46 11.21 4.98 0.80
CA PRO A 46 11.09 5.29 -0.63
C PRO A 46 9.83 4.67 -1.27
N GLU A 47 9.35 3.56 -0.72
CA GLU A 47 8.15 2.86 -1.20
C GLU A 47 6.90 3.71 -0.94
N LEU A 48 6.80 4.29 0.26
CA LEU A 48 5.73 5.20 0.64
C LEU A 48 5.73 6.44 -0.24
N LEU A 49 6.92 6.98 -0.51
CA LEU A 49 7.10 8.13 -1.39
C LEU A 49 6.58 7.84 -2.80
N SER A 50 6.91 6.67 -3.35
CA SER A 50 6.43 6.24 -4.67
C SER A 50 4.90 6.11 -4.72
N LEU A 51 4.27 5.67 -3.64
CA LEU A 51 2.82 5.54 -3.52
C LEU A 51 2.15 6.91 -3.46
N CYS A 52 2.74 7.85 -2.72
CA CYS A 52 2.28 9.23 -2.65
C CYS A 52 2.38 9.96 -4.00
N ILE A 53 3.50 9.82 -4.74
CA ILE A 53 3.64 10.38 -6.09
C ILE A 53 2.54 9.85 -7.01
N LYS A 54 2.32 8.53 -7.03
CA LYS A 54 1.29 7.91 -7.88
C LYS A 54 -0.13 8.39 -7.57
N LYS A 55 -0.38 8.82 -6.33
CA LYS A 55 -1.70 9.23 -5.86
C LYS A 55 -2.01 10.69 -6.16
N ILE A 56 -1.00 11.50 -6.45
CA ILE A 56 -1.19 12.90 -6.82
C ILE A 56 -1.86 12.97 -8.19
N ARG A 57 -3.01 13.65 -8.23
CA ARG A 57 -3.70 13.98 -9.47
C ARG A 57 -3.02 15.20 -10.10
N GLY A 58 -2.95 15.21 -11.43
CA GLY A 58 -2.41 16.34 -12.20
C GLY A 58 -1.01 16.11 -12.80
N LEU A 59 -0.18 15.24 -12.23
CA LEU A 59 1.23 15.04 -12.66
C LEU A 59 1.42 14.63 -14.12
N LYS A 60 0.41 14.08 -14.81
CA LYS A 60 0.54 13.55 -16.18
C LYS A 60 0.58 14.62 -17.29
N LYS A 61 0.32 15.89 -16.99
CA LYS A 61 0.25 16.96 -18.00
C LYS A 61 1.61 17.65 -18.20
N GLY A 62 2.58 16.97 -18.81
CA GLY A 62 3.85 17.60 -19.24
C GLY A 62 4.75 18.13 -18.11
N LEU A 63 4.51 17.71 -16.85
CA LEU A 63 5.42 17.94 -15.73
C LEU A 63 6.22 16.68 -15.44
N GLU A 64 7.52 16.86 -15.29
CA GLU A 64 8.44 15.80 -14.89
C GLU A 64 8.78 15.98 -13.41
N VAL A 65 8.65 14.90 -12.62
CA VAL A 65 9.06 14.93 -11.21
C VAL A 65 10.57 14.70 -11.15
N ARG A 66 11.33 15.69 -10.68
CA ARG A 66 12.80 15.58 -10.56
C ARG A 66 13.23 15.03 -9.20
N ASN A 67 12.59 15.50 -8.13
CA ASN A 67 12.94 15.12 -6.77
C ASN A 67 11.69 15.13 -5.88
N ALA A 68 11.73 14.35 -4.80
CA ALA A 68 10.71 14.35 -3.77
C ALA A 68 11.35 14.00 -2.43
N ARG A 69 10.94 14.70 -1.36
CA ARG A 69 11.45 14.49 0.00
C ARG A 69 10.32 14.61 1.02
N PHE A 70 10.44 13.91 2.13
CA PHE A 70 9.53 14.08 3.26
C PHE A 70 9.86 15.38 3.99
N ILE A 71 8.81 16.06 4.43
CA ILE A 71 8.89 17.14 5.41
C ILE A 71 8.50 16.52 6.75
N TRP A 72 9.31 16.74 7.78
CA TRP A 72 8.99 16.24 9.11
C TRP A 72 7.62 16.76 9.56
N THR A 73 6.79 15.84 10.03
CA THR A 73 5.46 16.11 10.60
C THR A 73 5.36 15.41 11.93
N GLU A 74 4.65 16.03 12.89
CA GLU A 74 4.43 15.44 14.21
C GLU A 74 3.80 14.03 14.11
N PRO A 75 4.33 12.99 14.79
CA PRO A 75 3.90 11.59 14.64
C PRO A 75 2.40 11.33 14.89
N HIS A 76 1.79 12.15 15.74
CA HIS A 76 0.37 12.00 16.13
C HIS A 76 -0.61 12.68 15.17
N SER A 77 -0.11 13.52 14.27
CA SER A 77 -0.94 14.34 13.39
C SER A 77 -1.72 13.54 12.35
N ARG A 78 -1.35 12.25 12.13
CA ARG A 78 -1.86 11.40 11.03
C ARG A 78 -1.79 12.11 9.68
N ARG A 79 -0.75 12.93 9.51
CA ARG A 79 -0.47 13.68 8.30
C ARG A 79 0.94 13.33 7.85
N ILE A 80 1.11 13.29 6.54
CA ILE A 80 2.40 13.09 5.89
C ILE A 80 2.56 14.26 4.93
N SER A 81 3.57 15.08 5.14
CA SER A 81 3.88 16.19 4.24
C SER A 81 5.08 15.81 3.38
N ILE A 82 4.96 16.03 2.08
CA ILE A 82 6.00 15.74 1.10
C ILE A 82 6.26 17.00 0.30
N GLU A 83 7.51 17.34 0.09
CA GLU A 83 7.90 18.36 -0.87
C GLU A 83 8.30 17.69 -2.18
N ILE A 84 7.71 18.13 -3.29
CA ILE A 84 8.03 17.62 -4.62
C ILE A 84 8.61 18.75 -5.45
N THR A 85 9.71 18.46 -6.13
CA THR A 85 10.31 19.34 -7.14
C THR A 85 9.84 18.87 -8.51
N VAL A 86 9.01 19.69 -9.16
CA VAL A 86 8.50 19.43 -10.52
C VAL A 86 9.21 20.35 -11.52
N GLN A 87 9.46 19.82 -12.71
CA GLN A 87 9.98 20.56 -13.84
C GLN A 87 8.89 20.67 -14.90
N GLY A 88 8.60 21.88 -15.36
CA GLY A 88 7.62 22.15 -16.42
C GLY A 88 8.17 23.11 -17.46
N THR A 89 7.58 23.08 -18.64
CA THR A 89 7.86 24.03 -19.72
C THR A 89 6.82 25.15 -19.70
N LEU A 90 7.30 26.39 -19.66
CA LEU A 90 6.44 27.57 -19.84
C LEU A 90 5.96 27.66 -21.29
N GLN A 91 4.90 28.43 -21.53
CA GLN A 91 4.41 28.71 -22.89
C GLN A 91 5.50 29.37 -23.79
N THR A 92 6.47 30.02 -23.16
CA THR A 92 7.64 30.65 -23.81
C THR A 92 8.75 29.66 -24.21
N GLY A 93 8.66 28.39 -23.82
CA GLY A 93 9.65 27.33 -24.12
C GLY A 93 10.74 27.12 -23.06
N ASP A 94 10.82 27.99 -22.05
CA ASP A 94 11.78 27.86 -20.95
C ASP A 94 11.36 26.76 -19.95
N ARG A 95 12.35 26.00 -19.46
CA ARG A 95 12.15 25.00 -18.41
C ARG A 95 12.30 25.65 -17.04
N VAL A 96 11.29 25.50 -16.20
CA VAL A 96 11.27 26.03 -14.83
C VAL A 96 11.06 24.90 -13.84
N GLU A 97 11.74 24.98 -12.70
CA GLU A 97 11.62 24.04 -11.60
C GLU A 97 10.91 24.71 -10.43
N GLN A 98 9.91 24.04 -9.86
CA GLN A 98 9.12 24.57 -8.75
C GLN A 98 9.02 23.52 -7.64
N GLN A 99 9.19 23.97 -6.39
CA GLN A 99 9.04 23.14 -5.19
C GLN A 99 7.64 23.33 -4.63
N ILE A 100 6.92 22.22 -4.42
CA ILE A 100 5.52 22.24 -4.01
C ILE A 100 5.36 21.34 -2.79
N PRO A 101 4.95 21.88 -1.63
CA PRO A 101 4.57 21.06 -0.48
C PRO A 101 3.16 20.49 -0.68
N ILE A 102 3.02 19.18 -0.53
CA ILE A 102 1.77 18.44 -0.65
C ILE A 102 1.51 17.73 0.68
N ASN A 103 0.29 17.88 1.19
CA ASN A 103 -0.13 17.30 2.45
C ASN A 103 -1.02 16.08 2.20
N PHE A 104 -0.69 14.96 2.83
CA PHE A 104 -1.48 13.74 2.80
C PHE A 104 -2.12 13.50 4.17
N THR A 105 -3.42 13.30 4.20
CA THR A 105 -4.16 12.87 5.40
C THR A 105 -4.24 11.35 5.43
N VAL A 106 -3.82 10.73 6.53
CA VAL A 106 -3.82 9.27 6.69
C VAL A 106 -5.16 8.81 7.25
N HIS A 107 -5.94 8.10 6.43
CA HIS A 107 -7.17 7.44 6.83
C HIS A 107 -6.90 5.98 7.22
N THR A 108 -7.29 5.61 8.43
CA THR A 108 -7.23 4.22 8.89
C THR A 108 -8.40 3.41 8.34
N GLN A 109 -8.11 2.35 7.58
CA GLN A 109 -9.10 1.38 7.09
C GLN A 109 -8.52 -0.03 7.18
N GLN A 110 -9.33 -1.01 7.58
CA GLN A 110 -8.88 -2.40 7.64
C GLN A 110 -8.78 -2.99 6.22
N CYS A 111 -7.69 -3.72 5.99
CA CYS A 111 -7.49 -4.48 4.77
C CYS A 111 -8.50 -5.64 4.66
N THR A 112 -8.87 -6.07 3.46
CA THR A 112 -9.90 -7.13 3.29
C THR A 112 -9.54 -8.43 4.02
N SER A 113 -8.27 -8.84 4.01
CA SER A 113 -7.80 -10.00 4.78
C SER A 113 -7.85 -9.77 6.30
N CYS A 114 -7.55 -8.55 6.75
CA CYS A 114 -7.59 -8.15 8.16
C CYS A 114 -9.04 -8.15 8.69
N THR A 115 -9.97 -7.63 7.89
CA THR A 115 -11.40 -7.62 8.16
C THR A 115 -11.94 -9.04 8.22
N ARG A 116 -11.55 -9.90 7.26
CA ARG A 116 -11.93 -11.32 7.24
C ARG A 116 -11.47 -12.08 8.49
N ASN A 117 -10.22 -11.85 8.91
CA ASN A 117 -9.71 -12.44 10.13
C ASN A 117 -10.47 -11.96 11.37
N ALA A 118 -10.83 -10.67 11.43
CA ALA A 118 -11.65 -10.12 12.51
C ALA A 118 -13.07 -10.70 12.53
N ALA A 119 -13.66 -10.93 11.35
CA ALA A 119 -14.98 -11.53 11.16
C ALA A 119 -15.02 -13.04 11.46
N LYS A 120 -13.88 -13.67 11.78
CA LYS A 120 -13.75 -15.13 12.00
C LYS A 120 -14.13 -15.97 10.76
N ASP A 121 -14.04 -15.38 9.56
CA ASP A 121 -14.22 -16.09 8.29
C ASP A 121 -12.93 -16.82 7.89
N PHE A 122 -12.58 -17.84 8.67
CA PHE A 122 -11.23 -18.43 8.70
C PHE A 122 -10.82 -19.21 7.43
N TRP A 123 -11.75 -19.66 6.58
CA TRP A 123 -11.41 -20.51 5.44
C TRP A 123 -12.24 -20.19 4.20
N ASN A 124 -11.59 -20.21 3.02
CA ASN A 124 -12.26 -20.14 1.72
C ASN A 124 -12.66 -21.55 1.24
N ALA A 125 -11.89 -22.57 1.63
CA ALA A 125 -12.07 -23.96 1.25
C ALA A 125 -11.73 -24.86 2.43
N CYS A 126 -12.42 -26.00 2.54
CA CYS A 126 -12.20 -27.02 3.57
C CYS A 126 -12.07 -28.39 2.89
N VAL A 127 -10.99 -29.09 3.16
CA VAL A 127 -10.76 -30.46 2.68
C VAL A 127 -10.98 -31.42 3.86
N GLN A 128 -11.86 -32.38 3.69
CA GLN A 128 -12.15 -33.41 4.70
C GLN A 128 -11.56 -34.74 4.27
N VAL A 129 -10.58 -35.23 5.04
CA VAL A 129 -10.00 -36.58 4.84
C VAL A 129 -10.65 -37.52 5.84
N ARG A 130 -11.21 -38.64 5.35
CA ARG A 130 -11.89 -39.64 6.17
C ARG A 130 -11.38 -41.03 5.85
N GLN A 131 -11.25 -41.87 6.88
CA GLN A 131 -10.92 -43.28 6.77
C GLN A 131 -12.04 -44.07 7.46
N LYS A 132 -12.67 -45.00 6.74
CA LYS A 132 -13.77 -45.84 7.26
C LYS A 132 -13.24 -47.12 7.92
N VAL A 133 -12.29 -46.98 8.85
CA VAL A 133 -11.67 -48.09 9.58
C VAL A 133 -11.21 -47.60 10.96
N ASP A 134 -11.29 -48.44 12.00
CA ASP A 134 -10.87 -48.11 13.37
C ASP A 134 -9.38 -47.75 13.49
N HIS A 135 -8.50 -48.41 12.73
CA HIS A 135 -7.06 -48.16 12.81
C HIS A 135 -6.66 -46.94 11.97
N LYS A 136 -5.84 -46.05 12.55
CA LYS A 136 -5.40 -44.80 11.91
C LYS A 136 -4.09 -44.91 11.09
N LYS A 137 -3.63 -46.12 10.76
CA LYS A 137 -2.29 -46.37 10.19
C LYS A 137 -2.03 -45.60 8.89
N THR A 138 -2.97 -45.62 7.95
CA THR A 138 -2.84 -44.91 6.66
C THR A 138 -2.98 -43.40 6.83
N LEU A 139 -3.83 -42.95 7.75
CA LEU A 139 -4.00 -41.52 8.07
C LEU A 139 -2.74 -40.92 8.70
N LEU A 140 -2.09 -41.63 9.63
CA LEU A 140 -0.79 -41.23 10.21
C LEU A 140 0.33 -41.24 9.16
N HIS A 141 0.30 -42.20 8.22
CA HIS A 141 1.26 -42.21 7.12
C HIS A 141 1.08 -41.00 6.20
N LEU A 142 -0.16 -40.63 5.88
CA LEU A 142 -0.49 -39.46 5.07
C LEU A 142 -0.04 -38.16 5.75
N GLU A 143 -0.21 -38.04 7.07
CA GLU A 143 0.31 -36.93 7.85
C GLU A 143 1.84 -36.82 7.74
N GLN A 144 2.55 -37.93 7.86
CA GLN A 144 4.01 -37.96 7.67
C GLN A 144 4.44 -37.50 6.27
N VAL A 145 3.69 -37.89 5.23
CA VAL A 145 3.94 -37.46 3.84
C VAL A 145 3.71 -35.95 3.68
N ILE A 146 2.65 -35.40 4.30
CA ILE A 146 2.36 -33.96 4.28
C ILE A 146 3.42 -33.15 5.02
N LEU A 147 3.94 -33.67 6.14
CA LEU A 147 5.05 -33.06 6.86
C LEU A 147 6.32 -33.05 6.00
N ARG A 148 6.63 -34.18 5.36
CA ARG A 148 7.80 -34.32 4.48
C ARG A 148 7.74 -33.43 3.24
N SER A 149 6.56 -33.24 2.65
CA SER A 149 6.36 -32.36 1.49
C SER A 149 6.23 -30.88 1.85
N GLY A 150 6.02 -30.56 3.14
CA GLY A 150 5.82 -29.18 3.60
C GLY A 150 4.48 -28.56 3.19
N ALA A 151 3.52 -29.36 2.70
CA ALA A 151 2.24 -28.87 2.19
C ALA A 151 1.32 -28.24 3.27
N HIS A 152 1.59 -28.49 4.55
CA HIS A 152 0.84 -27.93 5.67
C HIS A 152 1.07 -26.42 5.88
N LYS A 153 2.14 -25.83 5.32
CA LYS A 153 2.52 -24.42 5.54
C LYS A 153 1.47 -23.41 5.08
N THR A 154 0.65 -23.78 4.09
CA THR A 154 -0.40 -22.93 3.54
C THR A 154 -1.75 -23.09 4.24
N CYS A 155 -1.88 -24.06 5.16
CA CYS A 155 -3.14 -24.32 5.86
C CYS A 155 -3.36 -23.33 7.02
N SER A 156 -4.56 -22.76 7.10
CA SER A 156 -4.90 -21.80 8.18
C SER A 156 -5.28 -22.49 9.49
N ASN A 157 -5.91 -23.66 9.44
CA ASN A 157 -6.35 -24.40 10.63
C ASN A 157 -6.49 -25.89 10.29
N ILE A 158 -6.13 -26.76 11.24
CA ILE A 158 -6.30 -28.21 11.15
C ILE A 158 -7.13 -28.66 12.35
N LYS A 159 -8.28 -29.27 12.11
CA LYS A 159 -9.16 -29.80 13.16
C LYS A 159 -9.27 -31.31 13.01
N GLN A 160 -8.97 -32.03 14.10
CA GLN A 160 -9.25 -33.45 14.19
C GLN A 160 -10.73 -33.65 14.52
N VAL A 161 -11.41 -34.49 13.73
CA VAL A 161 -12.81 -34.84 13.93
C VAL A 161 -12.88 -36.36 14.08
N SER A 162 -13.60 -36.86 15.07
CA SER A 162 -13.83 -38.30 15.18
C SER A 162 -14.62 -38.79 13.97
N GLY A 163 -14.12 -39.85 13.34
CA GLY A 163 -14.91 -40.62 12.38
C GLY A 163 -16.17 -41.14 13.07
N ARG A 164 -17.28 -41.12 12.34
CA ARG A 164 -18.50 -41.83 12.72
C ARG A 164 -18.49 -43.18 12.03
#